data_AF-A0A9E1XN79-F1
#
_entry.id   AF-A0A9E1XN79-F1
#
_cell.length_a   1.000
_cell.length_b   1.000
_cell.length_c   1.000
_cell.angle_alpha   90.00
_cell.angle_beta   90.00
_cell.angle_gamma   90.00
#
_symmetry.space_group_name_H-M   'P 1'
#
loop_
_entity.id
_entity.type
_entity.pdbx_description
1 polymer ?
#
loop_
_entity_poly.entity_id
_entity_poly.type
_entity_poly.pdbx_seq_one_letter_code
_entity_poly.pdbx_strand_id
1 'polypeptide(L)'
;MQLVVLQPPYPVAETSEAAMACLEWQRQKLAALAPDETDFVLLPEYANAPGLSAPHLLDFVRDPGAHFVADLSGEARRLEAWLVAGIAVEHGGVLRNRTVVFSPEGGTAGHYDKVHLPAAEAEMGLVAGAEIPVLDLGMLRLGVATCFDVYFPEHFAALAAQLPDLVVSPSYQRSESPDRIKFMSRSRALDTGCTFVRASYAMPTGNGGTSLVVGPDGEIVANAGAEPAVLQVRIDPTQRYEKPASHGKPHVEHRELMEQHRRPGLYRPNSERVERLLKAPFPRLCAHRGLSNLCPENTLPAFGAALAMPEVNEIELDLWMSADGVPVVCHDPQVNRTTDGEGIVTDLTWDQIREFDAGCRLDERWRGVRLPRFEEVLDLVDGRAMINIHIKAPGPDGKLVRLVADLLRERGMTQLGYIAGEEDVLAAALTCAPEIPRACLAHQRDAPRLIATALRYQCQRLQFFRNVEEEHCRAAAEAGLIRNLFWSDELADAQHYVDMGIDVLLTNEAHRLLPLV
;
A
#
# COMPACT_ATOMS: atom_id res chain seq x y z
N MET A 1 19.03 3.33 -23.07
CA MET A 1 19.25 4.47 -22.17
C MET A 1 20.69 4.47 -21.70
N GLN A 2 21.41 5.58 -21.88
CA GLN A 2 22.76 5.80 -21.41
C GLN A 2 22.73 6.36 -19.98
N LEU A 3 23.07 5.50 -19.03
CA LEU A 3 23.01 5.76 -17.59
C LEU A 3 24.38 6.17 -17.06
N VAL A 4 24.41 7.23 -16.25
CA VAL A 4 25.59 7.73 -15.57
C VAL A 4 25.39 7.65 -14.05
N VAL A 5 26.36 7.07 -13.34
CA VAL A 5 26.31 6.94 -11.87
C VAL A 5 27.58 7.54 -11.27
N LEU A 6 27.42 8.53 -10.39
CA LEU A 6 28.55 9.19 -9.74
C LEU A 6 28.88 8.50 -8.41
N GLN A 7 30.17 8.19 -8.25
CA GLN A 7 30.78 7.78 -6.99
C GLN A 7 31.81 8.83 -6.56
N PRO A 8 31.40 9.88 -5.82
CA PRO A 8 32.31 10.92 -5.36
C PRO A 8 33.22 10.44 -4.22
N PRO A 9 34.35 11.11 -3.96
CA PRO A 9 35.16 10.85 -2.77
C PRO A 9 34.36 11.09 -1.49
N TYR A 10 34.49 10.20 -0.49
CA TYR A 10 33.89 10.41 0.82
C TYR A 10 34.59 11.56 1.57
N PRO A 11 33.86 12.57 2.09
CA PRO A 11 34.44 13.61 2.95
C PRO A 11 34.77 13.03 4.33
N VAL A 12 36.03 12.63 4.54
CA VAL A 12 36.49 12.00 5.79
C VAL A 12 36.41 12.94 6.98
N ALA A 13 36.67 14.23 6.77
CA ALA A 13 36.53 15.26 7.80
C ALA A 13 35.09 15.78 7.83
N GLU A 14 34.51 15.85 9.03
CA GLU A 14 33.18 16.42 9.25
C GLU A 14 33.25 17.96 9.29
N THR A 15 33.60 18.58 8.15
CA THR A 15 33.70 20.03 8.02
C THR A 15 33.09 20.52 6.73
N SER A 16 32.64 21.79 6.72
CA SER A 16 32.08 22.43 5.52
C SER A 16 33.06 22.44 4.35
N GLU A 17 34.36 22.57 4.60
CA GLU A 17 35.39 22.54 3.55
C GLU A 17 35.48 21.17 2.87
N ALA A 18 35.41 20.09 3.64
CA ALA A 18 35.41 18.73 3.10
C ALA A 18 34.13 18.44 2.31
N ALA A 19 32.97 18.88 2.83
CA ALA A 19 31.70 18.79 2.12
C ALA A 19 31.75 19.57 0.79
N MET A 20 32.27 20.81 0.81
CA MET A 20 32.44 21.65 -0.39
C MET A 20 33.38 21.03 -1.43
N ALA A 21 34.49 20.40 -0.99
CA ALA A 21 35.39 19.71 -1.91
C ALA A 21 34.68 18.53 -2.61
N CYS A 22 33.78 17.84 -1.91
CA CYS A 22 32.94 16.80 -2.51
C CYS A 22 31.91 17.37 -3.50
N LEU A 23 31.26 18.50 -3.17
CA LEU A 23 30.36 19.21 -4.10
C LEU A 23 31.09 19.65 -5.37
N GLU A 24 32.30 20.20 -5.23
CA GLU A 24 33.09 20.67 -6.37
C GLU A 24 33.53 19.51 -7.27
N TRP A 25 33.90 18.38 -6.68
CA TRP A 25 34.19 17.17 -7.46
C TRP A 25 32.97 16.75 -8.29
N GLN A 26 31.78 16.75 -7.69
CA GLN A 26 30.54 16.40 -8.39
C GLN A 26 30.23 17.38 -9.53
N ARG A 27 30.36 18.70 -9.29
CA ARG A 27 30.21 19.73 -10.32
C ARG A 27 31.16 19.50 -11.49
N GLN A 28 32.44 19.25 -11.21
CA GLN A 28 33.44 19.00 -12.24
C GLN A 28 33.09 17.77 -13.09
N LYS A 29 32.58 16.70 -12.47
CA LYS A 29 32.18 15.50 -13.21
C LYS A 29 30.92 15.70 -14.04
N LEU A 30 29.91 16.40 -13.51
CA LEU A 30 28.70 16.73 -14.25
C LEU A 30 29.00 17.62 -15.45
N ALA A 31 29.80 18.69 -15.25
CA ALA A 31 30.20 19.61 -16.32
C ALA A 31 30.98 18.94 -17.46
N ALA A 32 31.62 17.79 -17.20
CA ALA A 32 32.35 17.01 -18.20
C ALA A 32 31.44 16.07 -19.01
N LEU A 33 30.17 15.89 -18.64
CA LEU A 33 29.22 15.06 -19.37
C LEU A 33 28.69 15.78 -20.63
N ALA A 34 28.56 15.02 -21.71
CA ALA A 34 27.99 15.48 -22.99
C ALA A 34 26.49 15.15 -23.06
N PRO A 35 25.64 16.09 -23.55
CA PRO A 35 24.20 15.86 -23.71
C PRO A 35 23.88 14.64 -24.58
N ASP A 36 24.54 14.50 -25.73
CA ASP A 36 24.29 13.41 -26.70
C ASP A 36 24.70 12.01 -26.20
N GLU A 37 25.35 11.93 -25.03
CA GLU A 37 25.87 10.71 -24.43
C GLU A 37 25.30 10.48 -23.01
N THR A 38 24.25 11.20 -22.60
CA THR A 38 23.70 11.10 -21.24
C THR A 38 22.18 11.19 -21.27
N ASP A 39 21.50 10.10 -20.93
CA ASP A 39 20.02 10.11 -20.81
C ASP A 39 19.57 10.25 -19.34
N PHE A 40 20.35 9.66 -18.42
CA PHE A 40 19.97 9.54 -17.01
C PHE A 40 21.20 9.61 -16.10
N VAL A 41 21.13 10.41 -15.03
CA VAL A 41 22.23 10.59 -14.07
C VAL A 41 21.74 10.28 -12.65
N LEU A 42 22.50 9.48 -11.90
CA LEU A 42 22.25 9.20 -10.48
C LEU A 42 23.43 9.68 -9.60
N LEU A 43 23.10 10.52 -8.62
CA LEU A 43 23.99 10.97 -7.55
C LEU A 43 23.67 10.23 -6.24
N PRO A 44 24.64 10.14 -5.31
CA PRO A 44 24.45 9.43 -4.05
C PRO A 44 23.54 10.18 -3.06
N GLU A 45 23.30 9.58 -1.91
CA GLU A 45 22.54 10.18 -0.80
C GLU A 45 23.32 11.36 -0.19
N TYR A 46 22.61 12.37 0.36
CA TYR A 46 23.22 13.59 0.90
C TYR A 46 24.18 14.31 -0.08
N ALA A 47 23.96 14.21 -1.39
CA ALA A 47 24.81 14.81 -2.41
C ALA A 47 25.04 16.32 -2.21
N ASN A 48 24.08 17.03 -1.60
CA ASN A 48 24.15 18.47 -1.32
C ASN A 48 24.73 18.83 0.06
N ALA A 49 24.94 17.86 0.95
CA ALA A 49 25.50 18.09 2.29
C ALA A 49 26.26 16.86 2.80
N PRO A 50 27.26 16.35 2.06
CA PRO A 50 27.90 15.10 2.39
C PRO A 50 28.81 15.25 3.62
N GLY A 51 28.78 14.27 4.52
CA GLY A 51 29.70 14.16 5.65
C GLY A 51 29.40 15.06 6.84
N LEU A 52 28.26 15.74 6.87
CA LEU A 52 27.87 16.64 7.94
C LEU A 52 26.77 16.06 8.81
N SER A 53 26.85 16.30 10.12
CA SER A 53 25.76 16.07 11.07
C SER A 53 25.35 17.36 11.81
N ALA A 54 24.37 17.26 12.71
CA ALA A 54 23.96 18.39 13.53
C ALA A 54 25.08 18.84 14.48
N PRO A 55 25.29 20.15 14.70
CA PRO A 55 24.43 21.27 14.27
C PRO A 55 24.78 21.86 12.88
N HIS A 56 25.92 21.50 12.28
CA HIS A 56 26.45 22.14 11.06
C HIS A 56 25.64 21.81 9.79
N LEU A 57 24.92 20.69 9.80
CA LEU A 57 24.11 20.24 8.66
C LEU A 57 23.06 21.27 8.23
N LEU A 58 22.34 21.89 9.16
CA LEU A 58 21.19 22.74 8.81
C LEU A 58 21.61 24.01 8.06
N ASP A 59 22.64 24.70 8.58
CA ASP A 59 23.17 25.89 7.93
C ASP A 59 23.72 25.54 6.55
N PHE A 60 24.47 24.43 6.44
CA PHE A 60 25.01 23.96 5.18
C PHE A 60 23.92 23.58 4.17
N VAL A 61 22.84 22.93 4.59
CA VAL A 61 21.70 22.59 3.71
C VAL A 61 21.05 23.85 3.13
N ARG A 62 20.90 24.89 3.95
CA ARG A 62 20.34 26.18 3.52
C ARG A 62 21.29 26.93 2.61
N ASP A 63 22.57 26.94 2.93
CA ASP A 63 23.65 27.52 2.13
C ASP A 63 24.98 26.91 2.58
N PRO A 64 25.73 26.20 1.72
CA PRO A 64 25.70 26.21 0.25
C PRO A 64 24.89 25.10 -0.43
N GLY A 65 24.33 24.15 0.31
CA GLY A 65 23.64 22.97 -0.23
C GLY A 65 22.47 23.32 -1.16
N ALA A 66 21.67 24.34 -0.84
CA ALA A 66 20.58 24.79 -1.71
C ALA A 66 21.07 25.30 -3.07
N HIS A 67 22.20 26.00 -3.12
CA HIS A 67 22.82 26.44 -4.37
C HIS A 67 23.27 25.23 -5.21
N PHE A 68 23.84 24.21 -4.58
CA PHE A 68 24.21 22.99 -5.30
C PHE A 68 22.98 22.28 -5.89
N VAL A 69 21.86 22.20 -5.16
CA VAL A 69 20.61 21.63 -5.70
C VAL A 69 20.10 22.42 -6.91
N ALA A 70 20.23 23.74 -6.90
CA ALA A 70 19.90 24.58 -8.06
C ALA A 70 20.83 24.31 -9.26
N ASP A 71 22.13 24.08 -9.01
CA ASP A 71 23.07 23.70 -10.06
C ASP A 71 22.68 22.36 -10.70
N LEU A 72 22.22 21.37 -9.92
CA LEU A 72 21.74 20.08 -10.44
C LEU A 72 20.55 20.23 -11.40
N SER A 73 19.60 21.11 -11.07
CA SER A 73 18.50 21.48 -11.98
C SER A 73 19.01 22.10 -13.28
N GLY A 74 20.02 22.97 -13.21
CA GLY A 74 20.68 23.53 -14.37
C GLY A 74 21.38 22.48 -15.23
N GLU A 75 22.07 21.53 -14.61
CA GLU A 75 22.77 20.44 -15.30
C GLU A 75 21.81 19.47 -15.98
N ALA A 76 20.67 19.14 -15.35
CA ALA A 76 19.61 18.36 -15.99
C ALA A 76 19.13 19.01 -17.28
N ARG A 77 18.91 20.35 -17.26
CA ARG A 77 18.54 21.12 -18.44
C ARG A 77 19.64 21.15 -19.50
N ARG A 78 20.89 21.37 -19.09
CA ARG A 78 22.04 21.45 -20.01
C ARG A 78 22.26 20.12 -20.74
N LEU A 79 22.09 19.01 -20.02
CA LEU A 79 22.29 17.66 -20.55
C LEU A 79 21.06 17.13 -21.30
N GLU A 80 19.91 17.80 -21.19
CA GLU A 80 18.62 17.27 -21.66
C GLU A 80 18.35 15.86 -21.10
N ALA A 81 18.76 15.65 -19.83
CA ALA A 81 18.81 14.34 -19.18
C ALA A 81 18.03 14.34 -17.86
N TRP A 82 17.51 13.17 -17.49
CA TRP A 82 16.94 12.97 -16.15
C TRP A 82 18.06 12.93 -15.11
N LEU A 83 17.90 13.66 -14.01
CA LEU A 83 18.90 13.70 -12.95
C LEU A 83 18.25 13.40 -11.60
N VAL A 84 18.76 12.40 -10.91
CA VAL A 84 18.27 11.97 -9.60
C VAL A 84 19.37 12.14 -8.55
N ALA A 85 19.04 12.75 -7.42
CA ALA A 85 19.98 12.97 -6.33
C ALA A 85 19.30 12.79 -4.97
N GLY A 86 19.98 12.08 -4.05
CA GLY A 86 19.59 12.10 -2.64
C GLY A 86 20.14 13.36 -1.97
N ILE A 87 19.27 14.14 -1.33
CA ILE A 87 19.57 15.43 -0.73
C ILE A 87 19.01 15.51 0.70
N ALA A 88 19.67 16.28 1.55
CA ALA A 88 19.03 16.80 2.76
C ALA A 88 18.26 18.08 2.40
N VAL A 89 17.01 18.18 2.84
CA VAL A 89 16.18 19.36 2.61
C VAL A 89 15.44 19.76 3.89
N GLU A 90 15.40 21.05 4.18
CA GLU A 90 14.59 21.60 5.27
C GLU A 90 13.41 22.38 4.70
N HIS A 91 12.21 22.07 5.19
CA HIS A 91 11.00 22.81 4.86
C HIS A 91 10.09 22.91 6.09
N GLY A 92 9.76 24.14 6.49
CA GLY A 92 8.85 24.38 7.62
C GLY A 92 9.40 23.91 8.96
N GLY A 93 10.72 23.96 9.16
CA GLY A 93 11.41 23.48 10.35
C GLY A 93 11.65 21.96 10.38
N VAL A 94 11.24 21.24 9.34
CA VAL A 94 11.36 19.78 9.26
C VAL A 94 12.47 19.41 8.27
N LEU A 95 13.47 18.68 8.77
CA LEU A 95 14.55 18.13 7.96
C LEU A 95 14.15 16.75 7.42
N ARG A 96 14.39 16.51 6.13
CA ARG A 96 14.13 15.23 5.47
C ARG A 96 15.32 14.79 4.64
N ASN A 97 15.46 13.47 4.52
CA ASN A 97 16.33 12.82 3.55
C ASN A 97 15.48 12.51 2.32
N ARG A 98 15.66 13.31 1.28
CA ARG A 98 14.82 13.34 0.07
C ARG A 98 15.63 12.92 -1.13
N THR A 99 15.14 11.97 -1.90
CA THR A 99 15.59 11.77 -3.28
C THR A 99 14.73 12.62 -4.20
N VAL A 100 15.34 13.58 -4.89
CA VAL A 100 14.68 14.46 -5.85
C VAL A 100 14.97 14.01 -7.29
N VAL A 101 13.97 14.16 -8.16
CA VAL A 101 14.07 13.84 -9.59
C VAL A 101 13.87 15.11 -10.41
N PHE A 102 14.86 15.48 -11.20
CA PHE A 102 14.80 16.59 -12.15
C PHE A 102 14.55 16.07 -13.56
N SER A 103 13.65 16.75 -14.29
CA SER A 103 13.35 16.49 -15.69
C SER A 103 14.41 17.10 -16.62
N PRO A 104 14.46 16.69 -17.90
CA PRO A 104 15.30 17.29 -18.94
C PRO A 104 15.10 18.80 -19.14
N GLU A 105 14.00 19.38 -18.69
CA GLU A 105 13.75 20.84 -18.72
C GLU A 105 14.33 21.55 -17.48
N GLY A 106 14.87 20.79 -16.53
CA GLY A 106 15.38 21.24 -15.24
C GLY A 106 14.31 21.45 -14.18
N GLY A 107 13.05 21.06 -14.43
CA GLY A 107 11.97 21.11 -13.44
C GLY A 107 12.03 19.94 -12.47
N THR A 108 11.44 20.07 -11.28
CA THR A 108 11.26 18.92 -10.38
C THR A 108 10.07 18.09 -10.85
N ALA A 109 10.34 16.86 -11.29
CA ALA A 109 9.31 15.93 -11.76
C ALA A 109 8.69 15.11 -10.63
N GLY A 110 9.42 14.92 -9.53
CA GLY A 110 8.95 14.15 -8.38
C GLY A 110 9.99 14.07 -7.27
N HIS A 111 9.60 13.47 -6.15
CA HIS A 111 10.51 13.19 -5.06
C HIS A 111 10.04 11.97 -4.25
N TYR A 112 10.97 11.43 -3.46
CA TYR A 112 10.74 10.40 -2.46
C TYR A 112 11.41 10.82 -1.15
N ASP A 113 10.67 10.83 -0.05
CA ASP A 113 11.22 11.03 1.29
C ASP A 113 11.47 9.67 1.93
N LYS A 114 12.70 9.45 2.42
CA LYS A 114 13.14 8.16 2.96
C LYS A 114 12.23 7.69 4.10
N VAL A 115 11.68 6.48 3.97
CA VAL A 115 10.71 5.93 4.94
C VAL A 115 11.39 5.17 6.09
N HIS A 116 12.53 4.52 5.85
CA HIS A 116 13.28 3.84 6.91
C HIS A 116 14.48 4.67 7.36
N LEU A 117 14.35 5.35 8.50
CA LEU A 117 15.44 6.11 9.10
C LEU A 117 16.32 5.19 9.98
N PRO A 118 17.66 5.11 9.75
CA PRO A 118 18.57 4.54 10.73
C PRO A 118 18.64 5.43 11.98
N ALA A 119 19.11 4.87 13.10
CA ALA A 119 19.20 5.57 14.39
C ALA A 119 19.86 6.95 14.28
N ALA A 120 20.97 7.05 13.53
CA ALA A 120 21.68 8.31 13.33
C ALA A 120 20.81 9.42 12.69
N GLU A 121 19.91 9.08 11.76
CA GLU A 121 19.01 10.07 11.13
C GLU A 121 17.87 10.47 12.08
N ALA A 122 17.34 9.52 12.84
CA ALA A 122 16.35 9.81 13.88
C ALA A 122 16.94 10.72 14.98
N GLU A 123 18.19 10.48 15.40
CA GLU A 123 18.92 11.30 16.36
C GLU A 123 19.18 12.73 15.86
N MET A 124 19.34 12.89 14.53
CA MET A 124 19.44 14.20 13.87
C MET A 124 18.09 14.93 13.73
N GLY A 125 16.98 14.31 14.14
CA GLY A 125 15.64 14.90 14.07
C GLY A 125 15.01 14.87 12.67
N LEU A 126 15.48 13.98 11.79
CA LEU A 126 14.83 13.78 10.49
C LEU A 126 13.46 13.13 10.67
N VAL A 127 12.53 13.51 9.80
CA VAL A 127 11.19 12.91 9.75
C VAL A 127 11.09 11.96 8.56
N ALA A 128 10.60 10.74 8.82
CA ALA A 128 10.42 9.72 7.81
C ALA A 128 9.34 10.12 6.78
N GLY A 129 9.50 9.64 5.55
CA GLY A 129 8.42 9.64 4.56
C GLY A 129 7.27 8.70 4.96
N ALA A 130 6.12 8.86 4.30
CA ALA A 130 4.92 8.07 4.56
C ALA A 130 4.52 7.14 3.39
N GLU A 131 5.22 7.24 2.25
CA GLU A 131 4.81 6.59 1.00
C GLU A 131 6.01 5.96 0.29
N ILE A 132 5.76 4.91 -0.49
CA ILE A 132 6.75 4.24 -1.34
C ILE A 132 6.25 4.36 -2.80
N PRO A 133 6.37 5.55 -3.43
CA PRO A 133 5.82 5.78 -4.76
C PRO A 133 6.73 5.21 -5.86
N VAL A 134 6.10 4.78 -6.96
CA VAL A 134 6.76 4.67 -8.27
C VAL A 134 6.38 5.88 -9.11
N LEU A 135 7.36 6.71 -9.47
CA LEU A 135 7.17 7.95 -10.20
C LEU A 135 7.06 7.67 -11.70
N ASP A 136 5.99 8.11 -12.35
CA ASP A 136 5.86 8.05 -13.81
C ASP A 136 6.58 9.24 -14.44
N LEU A 137 7.68 8.96 -15.16
CA LEU A 137 8.49 9.97 -15.83
C LEU A 137 8.13 10.09 -17.32
N GLY A 138 7.06 9.44 -17.78
CA GLY A 138 6.65 9.35 -19.18
C GLY A 138 7.52 8.41 -20.02
N MET A 139 8.84 8.44 -19.85
CA MET A 139 9.76 7.50 -20.52
C MET A 139 9.95 6.18 -19.78
N LEU A 140 9.76 6.19 -18.44
CA LEU A 140 9.87 5.03 -17.57
C LEU A 140 9.19 5.30 -16.23
N ARG A 141 8.87 4.21 -15.52
CA ARG A 141 8.38 4.21 -14.14
C ARG A 141 9.53 4.00 -13.17
N LEU A 142 9.85 5.01 -12.39
CA LEU A 142 11.00 5.04 -11.49
C LEU A 142 10.60 4.69 -10.05
N GLY A 143 11.08 3.56 -9.56
CA GLY A 143 11.06 3.24 -8.13
C GLY A 143 12.28 3.84 -7.42
N VAL A 144 12.09 4.24 -6.16
CA VAL A 144 13.16 4.83 -5.34
C VAL A 144 13.27 4.11 -3.99
N ALA A 145 14.50 3.81 -3.58
CA ALA A 145 14.81 3.26 -2.26
C ALA A 145 16.13 3.87 -1.75
N THR A 146 16.09 4.68 -0.71
CA THR A 146 17.26 5.43 -0.23
C THR A 146 17.99 4.64 0.85
N CYS A 147 19.26 4.29 0.58
CA CYS A 147 20.21 3.70 1.53
C CYS A 147 19.67 2.59 2.44
N PHE A 148 19.14 2.95 3.60
CA PHE A 148 18.67 1.99 4.61
C PHE A 148 17.42 1.22 4.14
N ASP A 149 16.69 1.74 3.16
CA ASP A 149 15.56 1.03 2.55
C ASP A 149 15.98 -0.33 1.95
N VAL A 150 17.23 -0.49 1.48
CA VAL A 150 17.74 -1.74 0.85
C VAL A 150 17.65 -2.97 1.75
N TYR A 151 17.56 -2.76 3.07
CA TYR A 151 17.50 -3.81 4.07
C TYR A 151 16.10 -4.41 4.24
N PHE A 152 15.06 -3.77 3.70
CA PHE A 152 13.66 -4.14 3.90
C PHE A 152 13.08 -4.75 2.61
N PRO A 153 13.06 -6.09 2.45
CA PRO A 153 12.46 -6.73 1.27
C PRO A 153 11.02 -6.26 0.99
N GLU A 154 10.27 -5.90 2.03
CA GLU A 154 8.90 -5.40 1.95
C GLU A 154 8.81 -4.09 1.16
N HIS A 155 9.82 -3.22 1.28
CA HIS A 155 9.93 -1.99 0.48
C HIS A 155 9.98 -2.32 -1.01
N PHE A 156 10.78 -3.32 -1.38
CA PHE A 156 10.94 -3.75 -2.76
C PHE A 156 9.75 -4.56 -3.27
N ALA A 157 9.06 -5.29 -2.40
CA ALA A 157 7.78 -5.92 -2.74
C ALA A 157 6.70 -4.86 -3.02
N ALA A 158 6.66 -3.77 -2.24
CA ALA A 158 5.74 -2.65 -2.47
C ALA A 158 6.05 -1.89 -3.77
N LEU A 159 7.34 -1.69 -4.08
CA LEU A 159 7.76 -1.17 -5.38
C LEU A 159 7.37 -2.14 -6.51
N ALA A 160 7.66 -3.43 -6.39
CA ALA A 160 7.37 -4.44 -7.43
C ALA A 160 5.89 -4.48 -7.81
N ALA A 161 4.99 -4.37 -6.84
CA ALA A 161 3.54 -4.33 -7.05
C ALA A 161 3.08 -3.12 -7.91
N GLN A 162 3.88 -2.05 -7.93
CA GLN A 162 3.64 -0.86 -8.74
C GLN A 162 4.38 -0.91 -10.10
N LEU A 163 4.94 -2.06 -10.49
CA LEU A 163 5.51 -2.32 -11.81
C LEU A 163 6.56 -1.27 -12.29
N PRO A 164 7.64 -1.02 -11.54
CA PRO A 164 8.71 -0.13 -11.97
C PRO A 164 9.48 -0.71 -13.17
N ASP A 165 10.06 0.19 -13.96
CA ASP A 165 10.99 -0.11 -15.06
C ASP A 165 12.45 0.02 -14.61
N LEU A 166 12.70 0.86 -13.61
CA LEU A 166 14.01 1.12 -13.03
C LEU A 166 13.86 1.41 -11.54
N VAL A 167 14.76 0.88 -10.72
CA VAL A 167 14.86 1.25 -9.30
C VAL A 167 16.21 1.88 -9.01
N VAL A 168 16.19 3.05 -8.38
CA VAL A 168 17.40 3.77 -7.98
C VAL A 168 17.55 3.80 -6.47
N SER A 169 18.82 3.74 -6.03
CA SER A 169 19.20 3.76 -4.63
C SER A 169 20.39 4.67 -4.38
N PRO A 170 20.16 5.98 -4.17
CA PRO A 170 21.13 6.86 -3.52
C PRO A 170 21.50 6.31 -2.15
N SER A 171 22.80 6.28 -1.82
CA SER A 171 23.31 5.63 -0.61
C SER A 171 24.50 6.37 0.03
N TYR A 172 24.48 6.46 1.35
CA TYR A 172 25.57 6.94 2.23
C TYR A 172 26.05 5.82 3.18
N GLN A 173 25.89 4.57 2.74
CA GLN A 173 26.13 3.37 3.51
C GLN A 173 27.64 3.09 3.67
N ARG A 174 28.07 2.85 4.93
CA ARG A 174 29.48 2.81 5.35
C ARG A 174 29.89 1.57 6.16
N SER A 175 28.94 0.71 6.49
CA SER A 175 29.12 -0.39 7.45
C SER A 175 29.22 -1.78 6.82
N GLU A 176 28.72 -1.98 5.60
CA GLU A 176 28.73 -3.31 4.97
C GLU A 176 29.93 -3.50 4.07
N SER A 177 30.34 -4.76 3.97
CA SER A 177 31.33 -5.17 3.00
C SER A 177 30.81 -5.02 1.56
N PRO A 178 31.71 -4.80 0.59
CA PRO A 178 31.37 -4.77 -0.82
C PRO A 178 30.58 -6.01 -1.30
N ASP A 179 30.89 -7.18 -0.76
CA ASP A 179 30.20 -8.41 -1.16
C ASP A 179 28.76 -8.48 -0.66
N ARG A 180 28.47 -7.95 0.54
CA ARG A 180 27.09 -7.85 1.01
C ARG A 180 26.31 -6.80 0.21
N ILE A 181 26.94 -5.68 -0.15
CA ILE A 181 26.33 -4.67 -1.02
C ILE A 181 25.93 -5.28 -2.37
N LYS A 182 26.84 -6.03 -3.00
CA LYS A 182 26.57 -6.77 -4.24
C LYS A 182 25.41 -7.74 -4.04
N PHE A 183 25.44 -8.56 -2.99
CA PHE A 183 24.39 -9.54 -2.72
C PHE A 183 23.01 -8.89 -2.56
N MET A 184 22.90 -7.86 -1.71
CA MET A 184 21.63 -7.16 -1.48
C MET A 184 21.12 -6.52 -2.77
N SER A 185 21.97 -5.82 -3.52
CA SER A 185 21.58 -5.16 -4.77
C SER A 185 21.09 -6.15 -5.83
N ARG A 186 21.72 -7.33 -5.92
CA ARG A 186 21.26 -8.44 -6.78
C ARG A 186 19.90 -8.98 -6.36
N SER A 187 19.70 -9.14 -5.05
CA SER A 187 18.39 -9.51 -4.51
C SER A 187 17.32 -8.48 -4.89
N ARG A 188 17.62 -7.18 -4.80
CA ARG A 188 16.63 -6.12 -5.06
C ARG A 188 16.24 -5.98 -6.52
N ALA A 189 17.17 -6.23 -7.43
CA ALA A 189 16.85 -6.35 -8.85
C ALA A 189 15.90 -7.52 -9.12
N LEU A 190 16.15 -8.68 -8.50
CA LEU A 190 15.28 -9.85 -8.63
C LEU A 190 13.90 -9.62 -8.00
N ASP A 191 13.84 -9.00 -6.81
CA ASP A 191 12.58 -8.72 -6.11
C ASP A 191 11.65 -7.82 -6.94
N THR A 192 12.22 -6.87 -7.68
CA THR A 192 11.47 -5.87 -8.46
C THR A 192 11.33 -6.22 -9.94
N GLY A 193 12.10 -7.19 -10.43
CA GLY A 193 12.08 -7.66 -11.82
C GLY A 193 12.62 -6.64 -12.83
N CYS A 194 13.33 -5.61 -12.37
CA CYS A 194 13.86 -4.53 -13.22
C CYS A 194 15.32 -4.20 -12.87
N THR A 195 15.95 -3.33 -13.65
CA THR A 195 17.31 -2.85 -13.36
C THR A 195 17.34 -2.11 -12.02
N PHE A 196 18.35 -2.42 -11.19
CA PHE A 196 18.61 -1.74 -9.92
C PHE A 196 19.93 -0.97 -10.00
N VAL A 197 19.90 0.31 -9.65
CA VAL A 197 21.03 1.24 -9.77
C VAL A 197 21.33 1.85 -8.41
N ARG A 198 22.55 1.70 -7.92
CA ARG A 198 23.00 2.27 -6.65
C ARG A 198 24.13 3.26 -6.86
N ALA A 199 23.99 4.45 -6.26
CA ALA A 199 25.05 5.47 -6.18
C ALA A 199 25.49 5.68 -4.74
N SER A 200 26.78 5.67 -4.47
CA SER A 200 27.37 5.84 -3.14
C SER A 200 28.74 6.52 -3.23
N TYR A 201 29.31 6.92 -2.10
CA TYR A 201 30.64 7.55 -2.01
C TYR A 201 31.76 6.52 -2.02
N ALA A 202 32.91 6.85 -2.61
CA ALA A 202 34.14 6.08 -2.54
C ALA A 202 34.67 6.05 -1.10
N MET A 203 34.78 4.85 -0.51
CA MET A 203 35.07 4.67 0.92
C MET A 203 36.50 4.18 1.14
N PRO A 204 37.37 4.97 1.80
CA PRO A 204 38.76 4.58 2.06
C PRO A 204 38.92 3.37 3.00
N THR A 205 37.90 3.08 3.81
CA THR A 205 37.93 2.03 4.84
C THR A 205 37.69 0.62 4.31
N GLY A 206 37.31 0.49 3.03
CA GLY A 206 36.98 -0.78 2.39
C GLY A 206 35.55 -1.28 2.62
N ASN A 207 34.80 -0.71 3.57
CA ASN A 207 33.36 -0.93 3.73
C ASN A 207 32.56 0.25 3.16
N GLY A 208 31.40 -0.04 2.57
CA GLY A 208 30.64 0.92 1.78
C GLY A 208 31.17 1.05 0.35
N GLY A 209 30.99 2.22 -0.28
CA GLY A 209 31.36 2.43 -1.69
C GLY A 209 30.62 1.51 -2.61
N THR A 210 31.24 1.05 -3.69
CA THR A 210 30.67 0.05 -4.60
C THR A 210 29.38 0.52 -5.27
N SER A 211 29.35 1.72 -5.86
CA SER A 211 28.27 2.10 -6.78
C SER A 211 28.16 1.07 -7.89
N LEU A 212 26.95 0.65 -8.23
CA LEU A 212 26.75 -0.47 -9.14
C LEU A 212 25.43 -0.41 -9.90
N VAL A 213 25.40 -1.12 -11.02
CA VAL A 213 24.23 -1.34 -11.86
C VAL A 213 24.01 -2.84 -11.97
N VAL A 214 22.79 -3.28 -11.67
CA VAL A 214 22.40 -4.68 -11.68
C VAL A 214 21.22 -4.87 -12.63
N GLY A 215 21.32 -5.81 -13.56
CA GLY A 215 20.25 -6.19 -14.47
C GLY A 215 19.09 -6.90 -13.76
N PRO A 216 17.92 -7.02 -14.42
CA PRO A 216 16.72 -7.64 -13.85
C PRO A 216 16.88 -9.12 -13.48
N ASP A 217 17.89 -9.80 -14.05
CA ASP A 217 18.27 -11.18 -13.76
C ASP A 217 19.25 -11.31 -12.57
N GLY A 218 19.63 -10.19 -11.98
CA GLY A 218 20.60 -10.12 -10.90
C GLY A 218 22.06 -10.15 -11.38
N GLU A 219 22.36 -10.00 -12.67
CA GLU A 219 23.74 -9.83 -13.14
C GLU A 219 24.25 -8.42 -12.84
N ILE A 220 25.49 -8.31 -12.35
CA ILE A 220 26.14 -7.01 -12.13
C ILE A 220 26.70 -6.54 -13.47
N VAL A 221 26.09 -5.49 -14.02
CA VAL A 221 26.46 -4.90 -15.32
C VAL A 221 27.65 -3.94 -15.16
N ALA A 222 27.68 -3.17 -14.07
CA ALA A 222 28.77 -2.23 -13.79
C ALA A 222 29.02 -2.12 -12.28
N ASN A 223 30.28 -1.88 -11.89
CA ASN A 223 30.70 -1.74 -10.50
C ASN A 223 31.89 -0.77 -10.38
N ALA A 224 31.74 0.27 -9.57
CA ALA A 224 32.75 1.30 -9.35
C ALA A 224 33.88 0.88 -8.40
N GLY A 225 33.70 -0.20 -7.62
CA GLY A 225 34.65 -0.59 -6.58
C GLY A 225 34.75 0.46 -5.47
N ALA A 226 35.95 0.65 -4.92
CA ALA A 226 36.18 1.49 -3.75
C ALA A 226 36.58 2.94 -4.07
N GLU A 227 37.06 3.21 -5.29
CA GLU A 227 37.67 4.50 -5.66
C GLU A 227 36.66 5.50 -6.24
N PRO A 228 36.93 6.82 -6.21
CA PRO A 228 36.09 7.80 -6.88
C PRO A 228 35.95 7.49 -8.37
N ALA A 229 34.72 7.46 -8.87
CA ALA A 229 34.44 6.99 -10.23
C ALA A 229 33.18 7.64 -10.82
N VAL A 230 33.09 7.61 -12.15
CA VAL A 230 31.87 7.89 -12.91
C VAL A 230 31.61 6.66 -13.75
N LEU A 231 30.56 5.90 -13.42
CA LEU A 231 30.14 4.76 -14.24
C LEU A 231 29.29 5.28 -15.38
N GLN A 232 29.59 4.86 -16.61
CA GLN A 232 28.77 5.09 -17.78
C GLN A 232 28.41 3.75 -18.40
N VAL A 233 27.13 3.44 -18.46
CA VAL A 233 26.65 2.13 -18.92
C VAL A 233 25.36 2.28 -19.72
N ARG A 234 25.26 1.54 -20.82
CA ARG A 234 24.03 1.47 -21.60
C ARG A 234 23.16 0.36 -21.05
N ILE A 235 21.92 0.70 -20.70
CA ILE A 235 20.90 -0.26 -20.25
C ILE A 235 19.66 -0.19 -21.13
N ASP A 236 18.89 -1.27 -21.14
CA ASP A 236 17.53 -1.32 -21.67
C ASP A 236 16.55 -1.37 -20.49
N PRO A 237 15.85 -0.26 -20.16
CA PRO A 237 14.91 -0.22 -19.04
C PRO A 237 13.66 -1.07 -19.29
N THR A 238 13.42 -1.51 -20.52
CA THR A 238 12.29 -2.40 -20.86
C THR A 238 12.64 -3.88 -20.70
N GLN A 239 13.92 -4.20 -20.52
CA GLN A 239 14.36 -5.58 -20.32
C GLN A 239 13.72 -6.16 -19.05
N ARG A 240 13.24 -7.39 -19.16
CA ARG A 240 12.73 -8.19 -18.05
C ARG A 240 13.46 -9.52 -17.99
N TYR A 241 13.51 -10.11 -16.81
CA TYR A 241 14.06 -11.44 -16.62
C TYR A 241 12.97 -12.49 -16.86
N GLU A 242 13.14 -13.31 -17.90
CA GLU A 242 12.28 -14.46 -18.18
C GLU A 242 12.95 -15.76 -17.75
N LYS A 243 12.15 -16.68 -17.20
CA LYS A 243 12.60 -18.04 -16.84
C LYS A 243 11.48 -19.06 -17.02
N PRO A 244 11.79 -20.36 -17.14
CA PRO A 244 10.75 -21.40 -17.12
C PRO A 244 9.92 -21.30 -15.84
N ALA A 245 8.59 -21.37 -15.95
CA ALA A 245 7.69 -21.34 -14.79
C ALA A 245 7.99 -22.48 -13.79
N SER A 246 8.43 -23.63 -14.31
CA SER A 246 9.07 -24.73 -13.59
C SER A 246 9.78 -25.65 -14.61
N HIS A 247 10.41 -26.73 -14.14
CA HIS A 247 11.12 -27.67 -15.01
C HIS A 247 10.21 -28.19 -16.14
N GLY A 248 10.62 -27.96 -17.40
CA GLY A 248 9.88 -28.39 -18.59
C GLY A 248 8.63 -27.55 -18.93
N LYS A 249 8.46 -26.37 -18.31
CA LYS A 249 7.36 -25.44 -18.60
C LYS A 249 7.79 -24.26 -19.48
N PRO A 250 6.84 -23.55 -20.11
CA PRO A 250 7.12 -22.31 -20.85
C PRO A 250 7.83 -21.26 -19.99
N HIS A 251 8.50 -20.34 -20.67
CA HIS A 251 9.09 -19.17 -20.03
C HIS A 251 7.99 -18.17 -19.68
N VAL A 252 8.17 -17.51 -18.54
CA VAL A 252 7.31 -16.45 -18.00
C VAL A 252 8.20 -15.38 -17.39
N GLU A 253 7.69 -14.15 -17.27
CA GLU A 253 8.37 -13.09 -16.54
C GLU A 253 8.56 -13.51 -15.07
N HIS A 254 9.78 -13.34 -14.54
CA HIS A 254 10.13 -13.73 -13.17
C HIS A 254 9.21 -13.08 -12.14
N ARG A 255 9.00 -11.77 -12.24
CA ARG A 255 8.16 -11.00 -11.31
C ARG A 255 6.72 -11.47 -11.35
N GLU A 256 6.14 -11.60 -12.55
CA GLU A 256 4.77 -12.10 -12.73
C GLU A 256 4.61 -13.48 -12.07
N LEU A 257 5.56 -14.40 -12.28
CA LEU A 257 5.56 -15.70 -11.63
C LEU A 257 5.63 -15.60 -10.10
N MET A 258 6.42 -14.66 -9.54
CA MET A 258 6.47 -14.47 -8.09
C MET A 258 5.14 -13.92 -7.57
N GLU A 259 4.57 -12.90 -8.21
CA GLU A 259 3.30 -12.28 -7.80
C GLU A 259 2.14 -13.28 -7.83
N GLN A 260 2.01 -14.10 -8.88
CA GLN A 260 0.99 -15.15 -8.98
C GLN A 260 1.09 -16.20 -7.87
N HIS A 261 2.27 -16.39 -7.29
CA HIS A 261 2.54 -17.38 -6.25
C HIS A 261 2.65 -16.77 -4.85
N ARG A 262 2.53 -15.45 -4.71
CA ARG A 262 2.53 -14.78 -3.40
C ARG A 262 1.33 -15.26 -2.58
N ARG A 263 1.56 -15.40 -1.28
CA ARG A 263 0.56 -15.81 -0.28
C ARG A 263 0.63 -14.82 0.89
N PRO A 264 0.33 -13.53 0.66
CA PRO A 264 0.53 -12.48 1.65
C PRO A 264 -0.18 -12.81 2.98
N GLY A 265 -1.34 -13.47 2.96
CA GLY A 265 -2.02 -13.93 4.17
C GLY A 265 -1.25 -14.96 5.04
N LEU A 266 -0.13 -15.53 4.58
CA LEU A 266 0.72 -16.44 5.36
C LEU A 266 1.96 -15.77 5.98
N TYR A 267 2.54 -14.77 5.33
CA TYR A 267 3.84 -14.18 5.72
C TYR A 267 3.81 -12.66 5.89
N ARG A 268 2.69 -12.00 5.58
CA ARG A 268 2.27 -10.84 6.34
C ARG A 268 1.45 -11.44 7.47
N PRO A 269 2.06 -11.90 8.59
CA PRO A 269 1.27 -12.19 9.76
C PRO A 269 0.57 -10.88 10.08
N ASN A 270 -0.69 -10.77 9.65
CA ASN A 270 -1.81 -10.54 10.52
C ASN A 270 -1.28 -10.38 11.94
N SER A 271 -0.94 -9.13 12.28
CA SER A 271 -0.22 -8.73 13.47
C SER A 271 -0.92 -9.31 14.71
N GLU A 272 -0.34 -9.20 15.91
CA GLU A 272 -1.05 -9.49 17.17
C GLU A 272 -2.50 -8.95 17.19
N ARG A 273 -2.73 -7.85 16.45
CA ARG A 273 -4.04 -7.27 16.18
C ARG A 273 -5.04 -8.20 15.47
N VAL A 274 -4.66 -8.83 14.37
CA VAL A 274 -5.56 -9.73 13.63
C VAL A 274 -5.82 -11.01 14.41
N GLU A 275 -4.78 -11.56 15.05
CA GLU A 275 -4.96 -12.71 15.93
C GLU A 275 -5.92 -12.38 17.08
N ARG A 276 -5.82 -11.17 17.65
CA ARG A 276 -6.78 -10.67 18.64
C ARG A 276 -8.20 -10.55 18.10
N LEU A 277 -8.40 -10.07 16.88
CA LEU A 277 -9.73 -9.99 16.26
C LEU A 277 -10.34 -11.37 16.03
N LEU A 278 -9.56 -12.31 15.48
CA LEU A 278 -10.02 -13.69 15.25
C LEU A 278 -10.39 -14.38 16.56
N LYS A 279 -9.64 -14.13 17.63
CA LYS A 279 -9.84 -14.70 18.98
C LYS A 279 -10.76 -13.88 19.89
N ALA A 280 -11.29 -12.75 19.44
CA ALA A 280 -12.14 -11.91 20.26
C ALA A 280 -13.35 -12.71 20.77
N PRO A 281 -13.71 -12.65 22.06
CA PRO A 281 -14.87 -13.38 22.57
C PRO A 281 -16.17 -12.86 21.94
N PHE A 282 -17.24 -13.63 22.08
CA PHE A 282 -18.60 -13.16 21.82
C PHE A 282 -19.23 -12.64 23.13
N PRO A 283 -20.18 -11.69 23.07
CA PRO A 283 -20.73 -11.08 21.86
C PRO A 283 -19.76 -10.11 21.18
N ARG A 284 -19.97 -9.83 19.89
CA ARG A 284 -19.23 -8.82 19.11
C ARG A 284 -20.17 -7.77 18.53
N LEU A 285 -19.67 -6.55 18.41
CA LEU A 285 -20.39 -5.47 17.72
C LEU A 285 -19.96 -5.38 16.26
N CYS A 286 -20.96 -5.27 15.37
CA CYS A 286 -20.80 -5.04 13.95
C CYS A 286 -21.43 -3.70 13.58
N ALA A 287 -20.60 -2.71 13.20
CA ALA A 287 -21.09 -1.40 12.81
C ALA A 287 -21.73 -1.47 11.41
N HIS A 288 -23.07 -1.41 11.38
CA HIS A 288 -23.89 -1.60 10.18
C HIS A 288 -23.80 -0.38 9.26
N ARG A 289 -23.24 -0.60 8.06
CA ARG A 289 -22.84 0.45 7.11
C ARG A 289 -21.88 1.49 7.72
N GLY A 290 -21.08 1.06 8.69
CA GLY A 290 -20.30 1.93 9.57
C GLY A 290 -21.13 2.50 10.73
N LEU A 291 -20.72 3.64 11.31
CA LEU A 291 -21.49 4.33 12.35
C LEU A 291 -22.60 5.21 11.73
N SER A 292 -23.53 4.57 11.03
CA SER A 292 -24.49 5.20 10.11
C SER A 292 -25.53 6.12 10.76
N ASN A 293 -25.68 6.07 12.09
CA ASN A 293 -26.49 7.05 12.82
C ASN A 293 -25.85 8.45 12.88
N LEU A 294 -24.51 8.53 12.90
CA LEU A 294 -23.77 9.79 13.09
C LEU A 294 -23.06 10.28 11.82
N CYS A 295 -22.72 9.35 10.93
CA CYS A 295 -21.98 9.59 9.69
C CYS A 295 -22.80 9.11 8.48
N PRO A 296 -22.57 9.67 7.28
CA PRO A 296 -23.21 9.16 6.07
C PRO A 296 -22.91 7.68 5.86
N GLU A 297 -23.94 6.85 5.75
CA GLU A 297 -23.79 5.40 5.68
C GLU A 297 -22.90 4.95 4.50
N ASN A 298 -22.19 3.82 4.66
CA ASN A 298 -21.36 3.23 3.61
C ASN A 298 -20.25 4.16 3.07
N THR A 299 -19.70 5.05 3.92
CA THR A 299 -18.62 5.97 3.55
C THR A 299 -17.38 5.79 4.42
N LEU A 300 -16.21 6.24 3.93
CA LEU A 300 -14.96 6.19 4.70
C LEU A 300 -15.07 6.87 6.09
N PRO A 301 -15.74 8.03 6.26
CA PRO A 301 -15.99 8.59 7.59
C PRO A 301 -16.80 7.68 8.51
N ALA A 302 -17.85 7.01 8.02
CA ALA A 302 -18.66 6.12 8.85
C ALA A 302 -17.86 4.89 9.31
N PHE A 303 -17.04 4.31 8.44
CA PHE A 303 -16.15 3.21 8.80
C PHE A 303 -15.02 3.69 9.72
N GLY A 304 -14.42 4.85 9.45
CA GLY A 304 -13.37 5.45 10.28
C GLY A 304 -13.84 5.73 11.70
N ALA A 305 -15.08 6.23 11.85
CA ALA A 305 -15.71 6.44 13.16
C ALA A 305 -15.93 5.12 13.90
N ALA A 306 -16.37 4.06 13.21
CA ALA A 306 -16.50 2.73 13.79
C ALA A 306 -15.13 2.19 14.27
N LEU A 307 -14.09 2.28 13.43
CA LEU A 307 -12.74 1.82 13.73
C LEU A 307 -12.04 2.61 14.85
N ALA A 308 -12.54 3.79 15.20
CA ALA A 308 -12.04 4.58 16.31
C ALA A 308 -12.49 4.03 17.69
N MET A 309 -13.47 3.13 17.72
CA MET A 309 -13.94 2.44 18.93
C MET A 309 -13.29 1.05 19.01
N PRO A 310 -12.35 0.81 19.95
CA PRO A 310 -11.62 -0.46 20.04
C PRO A 310 -12.49 -1.70 20.27
N GLU A 311 -13.68 -1.51 20.85
CA GLU A 311 -14.65 -2.55 21.14
C GLU A 311 -15.45 -3.00 19.91
N VAL A 312 -15.46 -2.20 18.84
CA VAL A 312 -16.11 -2.58 17.57
C VAL A 312 -15.21 -3.55 16.82
N ASN A 313 -15.62 -4.82 16.78
CA ASN A 313 -14.80 -5.89 16.17
C ASN A 313 -15.07 -6.07 14.68
N GLU A 314 -16.26 -5.72 14.22
CA GLU A 314 -16.68 -5.90 12.83
C GLU A 314 -17.28 -4.61 12.26
N ILE A 315 -17.09 -4.39 10.96
CA ILE A 315 -17.88 -3.44 10.18
C ILE A 315 -18.67 -4.20 9.13
N GLU A 316 -19.81 -3.68 8.73
CA GLU A 316 -20.59 -4.19 7.60
C GLU A 316 -20.67 -3.15 6.50
N LEU A 317 -20.60 -3.62 5.25
CA LEU A 317 -20.72 -2.81 4.05
C LEU A 317 -21.41 -3.56 2.93
N ASP A 318 -21.95 -2.80 1.99
CA ASP A 318 -22.70 -3.31 0.85
C ASP A 318 -21.97 -3.06 -0.48
N LEU A 319 -21.92 -4.08 -1.35
CA LEU A 319 -21.25 -4.00 -2.64
C LEU A 319 -22.18 -4.21 -3.83
N TRP A 320 -22.03 -3.30 -4.79
CA TRP A 320 -22.49 -3.43 -6.17
C TRP A 320 -21.29 -3.35 -7.12
N MET A 321 -21.46 -3.83 -8.35
CA MET A 321 -20.46 -3.66 -9.40
C MET A 321 -20.88 -2.51 -10.32
N SER A 322 -20.01 -1.54 -10.56
CA SER A 322 -20.22 -0.48 -11.54
C SER A 322 -20.18 -1.02 -12.99
N ALA A 323 -20.59 -0.19 -13.94
CA ALA A 323 -20.61 -0.54 -15.37
C ALA A 323 -19.21 -0.90 -15.92
N ASP A 324 -18.16 -0.26 -15.41
CA ASP A 324 -16.75 -0.50 -15.74
C ASP A 324 -16.09 -1.58 -14.85
N GLY A 325 -16.85 -2.22 -13.97
CA GLY A 325 -16.42 -3.40 -13.21
C GLY A 325 -15.71 -3.10 -11.89
N VAL A 326 -15.89 -1.92 -11.31
CA VAL A 326 -15.36 -1.53 -10.00
C VAL A 326 -16.34 -1.93 -8.88
N PRO A 327 -15.88 -2.55 -7.78
CA PRO A 327 -16.72 -2.80 -6.61
C PRO A 327 -17.01 -1.49 -5.86
N VAL A 328 -18.25 -1.02 -5.93
CA VAL A 328 -18.71 0.23 -5.33
C VAL A 328 -19.44 -0.07 -4.02
N VAL A 329 -19.10 0.68 -2.97
CA VAL A 329 -19.73 0.57 -1.67
C VAL A 329 -21.00 1.41 -1.64
N CYS A 330 -22.16 0.75 -1.70
CA CYS A 330 -23.47 1.39 -1.72
C CYS A 330 -24.55 0.38 -1.31
N HIS A 331 -25.48 0.78 -0.44
CA HIS A 331 -26.52 -0.16 0.00
C HIS A 331 -27.57 -0.41 -1.09
N ASP A 332 -28.14 0.67 -1.62
CA ASP A 332 -29.24 0.61 -2.57
C ASP A 332 -28.73 0.34 -3.99
N PRO A 333 -29.53 -0.26 -4.88
CA PRO A 333 -29.17 -0.38 -6.30
C PRO A 333 -29.07 1.00 -6.98
N GLN A 334 -29.74 2.02 -6.45
CA GLN A 334 -29.71 3.39 -6.94
C GLN A 334 -28.97 4.31 -5.96
N VAL A 335 -28.21 5.28 -6.48
CA VAL A 335 -27.45 6.22 -5.64
C VAL A 335 -28.32 7.33 -5.01
N ASN A 336 -29.53 7.53 -5.52
CA ASN A 336 -30.35 8.73 -5.31
C ASN A 336 -30.69 9.03 -3.85
N ARG A 337 -30.88 7.99 -3.02
CA ARG A 337 -31.31 8.17 -1.62
C ARG A 337 -30.19 8.76 -0.78
N THR A 338 -28.95 8.32 -1.01
CA THR A 338 -27.80 8.66 -0.16
C THR A 338 -26.92 9.75 -0.76
N THR A 339 -27.07 10.06 -2.05
CA THR A 339 -26.23 11.06 -2.73
C THR A 339 -27.02 12.17 -3.45
N ASP A 340 -26.31 13.15 -4.01
CA ASP A 340 -26.84 14.14 -4.96
C ASP A 340 -26.90 13.66 -6.41
N GLY A 341 -26.42 12.45 -6.70
CA GLY A 341 -26.47 11.82 -8.01
C GLY A 341 -27.80 11.12 -8.30
N GLU A 342 -27.97 10.69 -9.56
CA GLU A 342 -29.09 9.85 -10.00
C GLU A 342 -28.58 8.68 -10.86
N GLY A 343 -29.21 7.51 -10.69
CA GLY A 343 -28.97 6.34 -11.54
C GLY A 343 -28.78 5.05 -10.77
N ILE A 344 -28.73 3.94 -11.51
CA ILE A 344 -28.47 2.59 -10.97
C ILE A 344 -26.96 2.36 -10.99
N VAL A 345 -26.39 1.85 -9.89
CA VAL A 345 -24.94 1.65 -9.76
C VAL A 345 -24.34 0.83 -10.91
N THR A 346 -25.06 -0.22 -11.36
CA THR A 346 -24.62 -1.09 -12.46
C THR A 346 -24.60 -0.42 -13.83
N ASP A 347 -25.24 0.75 -13.98
CA ASP A 347 -25.34 1.50 -15.23
C ASP A 347 -24.36 2.69 -15.27
N LEU A 348 -23.64 2.96 -14.18
CA LEU A 348 -22.71 4.08 -14.03
C LEU A 348 -21.26 3.60 -13.94
N THR A 349 -20.32 4.37 -14.49
CA THR A 349 -18.88 4.11 -14.31
C THR A 349 -18.38 4.63 -12.97
N TRP A 350 -17.23 4.13 -12.50
CA TRP A 350 -16.63 4.63 -11.27
C TRP A 350 -16.32 6.13 -11.33
N ASP A 351 -15.81 6.62 -12.47
CA ASP A 351 -15.53 8.04 -12.67
C ASP A 351 -16.79 8.92 -12.56
N GLN A 352 -17.98 8.38 -12.84
CA GLN A 352 -19.24 9.10 -12.60
C GLN A 352 -19.63 9.05 -11.12
N ILE A 353 -19.57 7.86 -10.52
CA ILE A 353 -20.03 7.61 -9.14
C ILE A 353 -19.18 8.40 -8.13
N ARG A 354 -17.86 8.46 -8.33
CA ARG A 354 -16.93 9.10 -7.37
C ARG A 354 -17.14 10.60 -7.21
N GLU A 355 -17.85 11.24 -8.15
CA GLU A 355 -18.13 12.68 -8.09
C GLU A 355 -19.33 13.02 -7.21
N PHE A 356 -20.18 12.02 -6.90
CA PHE A 356 -21.39 12.23 -6.10
C PHE A 356 -21.08 12.54 -4.63
N ASP A 357 -21.81 13.49 -4.06
CA ASP A 357 -21.78 13.83 -2.66
C ASP A 357 -22.72 12.92 -1.87
N ALA A 358 -22.15 11.98 -1.12
CA ALA A 358 -22.86 11.08 -0.23
C ALA A 358 -23.17 11.68 1.15
N GLY A 359 -22.64 12.87 1.47
CA GLY A 359 -22.86 13.54 2.74
C GLY A 359 -23.96 14.60 2.71
N CYS A 360 -24.27 15.14 1.54
CA CYS A 360 -25.22 16.25 1.36
C CYS A 360 -26.64 15.95 1.87
N ARG A 361 -27.03 14.68 1.95
CA ARG A 361 -28.37 14.26 2.41
C ARG A 361 -28.49 14.17 3.93
N LEU A 362 -27.37 14.07 4.66
CA LEU A 362 -27.37 13.89 6.11
C LEU A 362 -27.29 15.22 6.85
N ASP A 363 -26.24 16.00 6.61
CA ASP A 363 -26.00 17.30 7.24
C ASP A 363 -24.96 18.10 6.44
N GLU A 364 -25.03 19.43 6.45
CA GLU A 364 -24.11 20.32 5.71
C GLU A 364 -22.64 20.07 6.09
N ARG A 365 -22.34 19.66 7.33
CA ARG A 365 -20.97 19.36 7.77
C ARG A 365 -20.33 18.19 7.02
N TRP A 366 -21.14 17.34 6.37
CA TRP A 366 -20.69 16.18 5.62
C TRP A 366 -20.58 16.44 4.12
N ARG A 367 -20.85 17.67 3.66
CA ARG A 367 -20.78 18.00 2.24
C ARG A 367 -19.38 17.72 1.67
N GLY A 368 -19.35 17.07 0.51
CA GLY A 368 -18.15 16.65 -0.20
C GLY A 368 -17.68 15.22 0.12
N VAL A 369 -18.32 14.52 1.07
CA VAL A 369 -18.03 13.09 1.30
C VAL A 369 -18.46 12.28 0.08
N ARG A 370 -17.61 11.34 -0.36
CA ARG A 370 -17.85 10.50 -1.55
C ARG A 370 -18.22 9.06 -1.17
N LEU A 371 -18.89 8.37 -2.09
CA LEU A 371 -19.00 6.91 -2.04
C LEU A 371 -17.61 6.30 -2.30
N PRO A 372 -17.16 5.33 -1.49
CA PRO A 372 -15.88 4.67 -1.73
C PRO A 372 -16.02 3.47 -2.67
N ARG A 373 -14.91 3.11 -3.32
CA ARG A 373 -14.72 1.75 -3.84
C ARG A 373 -14.23 0.82 -2.73
N PHE A 374 -14.40 -0.48 -2.91
CA PHE A 374 -14.08 -1.46 -1.88
C PHE A 374 -12.62 -1.42 -1.43
N GLU A 375 -11.68 -1.18 -2.35
CA GLU A 375 -10.25 -1.07 -2.08
C GLU A 375 -9.93 0.03 -1.04
N GLU A 376 -10.61 1.18 -1.14
CA GLU A 376 -10.40 2.29 -0.20
C GLU A 376 -10.88 1.92 1.20
N VAL A 377 -11.94 1.11 1.30
CA VAL A 377 -12.40 0.59 2.60
C VAL A 377 -11.43 -0.45 3.14
N LEU A 378 -10.88 -1.35 2.30
CA LEU A 378 -9.88 -2.31 2.73
C LEU A 378 -8.61 -1.62 3.24
N ASP A 379 -8.15 -0.58 2.54
CA ASP A 379 -6.97 0.22 2.93
C ASP A 379 -7.23 1.01 4.22
N LEU A 380 -8.46 1.50 4.42
CA LEU A 380 -8.86 2.10 5.69
C LEU A 380 -8.91 1.05 6.81
N VAL A 381 -9.52 -0.11 6.57
CA VAL A 381 -9.69 -1.14 7.59
C VAL A 381 -8.36 -1.73 7.98
N ASP A 382 -7.46 -2.05 7.06
CA ASP A 382 -6.07 -2.49 7.32
C ASP A 382 -5.92 -3.42 8.54
N GLY A 383 -6.76 -4.46 8.58
CA GLY A 383 -6.78 -5.45 9.66
C GLY A 383 -7.18 -4.93 11.05
N ARG A 384 -7.84 -3.77 11.13
CA ARG A 384 -8.33 -3.14 12.36
C ARG A 384 -9.68 -3.67 12.83
N ALA A 385 -10.49 -4.22 11.92
CA ALA A 385 -11.75 -4.89 12.19
C ALA A 385 -11.95 -6.03 11.17
N MET A 386 -12.86 -6.96 11.48
CA MET A 386 -13.40 -7.87 10.48
C MET A 386 -14.43 -7.15 9.59
N ILE A 387 -14.66 -7.66 8.38
CA ILE A 387 -15.55 -7.05 7.38
C ILE A 387 -16.64 -8.05 7.00
N ASN A 388 -17.87 -7.70 7.31
CA ASN A 388 -19.08 -8.34 6.82
C ASN A 388 -19.42 -7.76 5.43
N ILE A 389 -19.14 -8.50 4.37
CA ILE A 389 -19.19 -7.99 2.99
C ILE A 389 -20.50 -8.44 2.34
N HIS A 390 -21.52 -7.58 2.36
CA HIS A 390 -22.81 -7.84 1.73
C HIS A 390 -22.71 -7.64 0.22
N ILE A 391 -22.56 -8.72 -0.53
CA ILE A 391 -22.59 -8.65 -2.00
C ILE A 391 -24.04 -8.75 -2.43
N LYS A 392 -24.55 -7.73 -3.12
CA LYS A 392 -25.97 -7.65 -3.50
C LYS A 392 -26.33 -8.51 -4.71
N ALA A 393 -25.36 -8.76 -5.59
CA ALA A 393 -25.46 -9.68 -6.71
C ALA A 393 -24.05 -10.18 -7.07
N PRO A 394 -23.90 -11.42 -7.59
CA PRO A 394 -22.57 -11.97 -7.86
C PRO A 394 -21.82 -11.28 -9.01
N GLY A 395 -22.51 -10.43 -9.78
CA GLY A 395 -22.05 -9.86 -11.04
C GLY A 395 -22.09 -10.88 -12.18
N PRO A 396 -21.88 -10.43 -13.45
CA PRO A 396 -21.82 -11.31 -14.62
C PRO A 396 -20.83 -12.44 -14.40
N ASP A 397 -21.28 -13.68 -14.56
CA ASP A 397 -20.51 -14.91 -14.35
C ASP A 397 -19.80 -14.99 -12.98
N GLY A 398 -20.27 -14.29 -11.94
CA GLY A 398 -19.60 -14.24 -10.62
C GLY A 398 -18.41 -13.29 -10.53
N LYS A 399 -18.29 -12.33 -11.46
CA LYS A 399 -17.15 -11.40 -11.53
C LYS A 399 -16.94 -10.59 -10.26
N LEU A 400 -18.01 -10.07 -9.64
CA LEU A 400 -17.88 -9.24 -8.43
C LEU A 400 -17.33 -10.07 -7.27
N VAL A 401 -17.83 -11.30 -7.09
CA VAL A 401 -17.35 -12.20 -6.03
C VAL A 401 -15.87 -12.55 -6.20
N ARG A 402 -15.43 -12.82 -7.45
CA ARG A 402 -14.01 -13.05 -7.74
C ARG A 402 -13.16 -11.83 -7.40
N LEU A 403 -13.57 -10.64 -7.83
CA LEU A 403 -12.83 -9.42 -7.59
C LEU A 403 -12.72 -9.10 -6.08
N VAL A 404 -13.80 -9.27 -5.32
CA VAL A 404 -13.77 -9.17 -3.85
C VAL A 404 -12.78 -10.16 -3.25
N ALA A 405 -12.79 -11.41 -3.71
CA ALA A 405 -11.87 -12.44 -3.21
C ALA A 405 -10.41 -12.11 -3.53
N ASP A 406 -10.12 -11.63 -4.74
CA ASP A 406 -8.77 -11.26 -5.18
C ASP A 406 -8.25 -10.07 -4.36
N LEU A 407 -9.06 -9.03 -4.14
CA LEU A 407 -8.69 -7.89 -3.30
C LEU A 407 -8.41 -8.28 -1.85
N LEU A 408 -9.17 -9.22 -1.28
CA LEU A 408 -8.91 -9.77 0.05
C LEU A 408 -7.61 -10.60 0.07
N ARG A 409 -7.33 -11.39 -0.99
CA ARG A 409 -6.09 -12.16 -1.11
C ARG A 409 -4.88 -11.24 -1.18
N GLU A 410 -4.90 -10.23 -2.04
CA GLU A 410 -3.81 -9.25 -2.22
C GLU A 410 -3.41 -8.57 -0.90
N ARG A 411 -4.40 -8.28 -0.05
CA ARG A 411 -4.19 -7.64 1.25
C ARG A 411 -3.98 -8.61 2.41
N GLY A 412 -4.07 -9.93 2.18
CA GLY A 412 -3.94 -10.93 3.24
C GLY A 412 -5.12 -10.96 4.22
N MET A 413 -6.27 -10.42 3.82
CA MET A 413 -7.47 -10.24 4.66
C MET A 413 -8.51 -11.36 4.48
N THR A 414 -8.15 -12.49 3.86
CA THR A 414 -9.08 -13.61 3.57
C THR A 414 -9.70 -14.25 4.82
N GLN A 415 -9.12 -14.05 6.00
CA GLN A 415 -9.67 -14.50 7.29
C GLN A 415 -10.40 -13.38 8.05
N LEU A 416 -10.25 -12.13 7.62
CA LEU A 416 -10.87 -10.95 8.24
C LEU A 416 -12.15 -10.51 7.52
N GLY A 417 -12.28 -10.80 6.22
CA GLY A 417 -13.52 -10.62 5.47
C GLY A 417 -14.37 -11.89 5.46
N TYR A 418 -15.68 -11.74 5.47
CA TYR A 418 -16.61 -12.82 5.13
C TYR A 418 -17.67 -12.35 4.14
N ILE A 419 -17.95 -13.18 3.14
CA ILE A 419 -18.90 -12.87 2.07
C ILE A 419 -20.31 -13.22 2.54
N ALA A 420 -21.16 -12.21 2.63
CA ALA A 420 -22.56 -12.33 2.99
C ALA A 420 -23.44 -12.11 1.75
N GLY A 421 -24.43 -12.97 1.55
CA GLY A 421 -25.33 -12.84 0.40
C GLY A 421 -26.44 -13.89 0.33
N GLU A 422 -27.22 -13.79 -0.73
CA GLU A 422 -28.26 -14.74 -1.14
C GLU A 422 -27.65 -16.00 -1.79
N GLU A 423 -28.48 -17.01 -2.12
CA GLU A 423 -28.02 -18.32 -2.62
C GLU A 423 -27.10 -18.24 -3.85
N ASP A 424 -27.30 -17.26 -4.74
CA ASP A 424 -26.50 -17.07 -5.95
C ASP A 424 -25.08 -16.54 -5.66
N VAL A 425 -24.97 -15.56 -4.74
CA VAL A 425 -23.70 -15.06 -4.22
C VAL A 425 -22.96 -16.16 -3.48
N LEU A 426 -23.65 -16.91 -2.61
CA LEU A 426 -23.06 -18.01 -1.86
C LEU A 426 -22.56 -19.13 -2.77
N ALA A 427 -23.31 -19.45 -3.83
CA ALA A 427 -22.87 -20.42 -4.84
C ALA A 427 -21.60 -19.95 -5.57
N ALA A 428 -21.56 -18.69 -5.99
CA ALA A 428 -20.38 -18.10 -6.63
C ALA A 428 -19.17 -18.12 -5.68
N ALA A 429 -19.34 -17.69 -4.43
CA ALA A 429 -18.29 -17.64 -3.42
C ALA A 429 -17.74 -19.03 -3.08
N LEU A 430 -18.62 -20.02 -2.92
CA LEU A 430 -18.20 -21.42 -2.72
C LEU A 430 -17.37 -21.95 -3.90
N THR A 431 -17.68 -21.50 -5.12
CA THR A 431 -16.97 -21.93 -6.33
C THR A 431 -15.61 -21.25 -6.48
N CYS A 432 -15.53 -19.93 -6.30
CA CYS A 432 -14.31 -19.17 -6.63
C CYS A 432 -13.43 -18.77 -5.43
N ALA A 433 -13.97 -18.83 -4.22
CA ALA A 433 -13.26 -18.47 -3.00
C ALA A 433 -13.71 -19.34 -1.80
N PRO A 434 -13.61 -20.69 -1.91
CA PRO A 434 -14.05 -21.60 -0.86
C PRO A 434 -13.37 -21.34 0.49
N GLU A 435 -12.17 -20.76 0.49
CA GLU A 435 -11.37 -20.43 1.66
C GLU A 435 -11.84 -19.18 2.43
N ILE A 436 -12.60 -18.28 1.78
CA ILE A 436 -13.12 -17.08 2.43
C ILE A 436 -14.41 -17.45 3.17
N PRO A 437 -14.55 -17.12 4.46
CA PRO A 437 -15.75 -17.45 5.20
C PRO A 437 -17.01 -16.84 4.58
N ARG A 438 -18.15 -17.51 4.76
CA ARG A 438 -19.43 -17.10 4.20
C ARG A 438 -20.49 -16.93 5.28
N ALA A 439 -21.39 -15.96 5.08
CA ALA A 439 -22.56 -15.71 5.90
C ALA A 439 -23.85 -15.81 5.08
N CYS A 440 -24.76 -16.71 5.47
CA CYS A 440 -26.02 -16.86 4.77
C CYS A 440 -26.99 -15.72 5.11
N LEU A 441 -27.47 -15.02 4.08
CA LEU A 441 -28.57 -14.05 4.17
C LEU A 441 -29.87 -14.58 3.56
N ALA A 442 -29.87 -15.76 2.93
CA ALA A 442 -31.08 -16.29 2.32
C ALA A 442 -32.11 -16.75 3.36
N HIS A 443 -33.37 -16.39 3.16
CA HIS A 443 -34.50 -16.78 4.03
C HIS A 443 -34.40 -16.27 5.48
N GLN A 444 -33.83 -15.08 5.75
CA GLN A 444 -33.55 -14.57 7.12
C GLN A 444 -34.73 -14.57 8.11
N ARG A 445 -35.97 -14.59 7.60
CA ARG A 445 -37.20 -14.60 8.40
C ARG A 445 -37.74 -16.01 8.67
N ASP A 446 -37.18 -17.04 8.03
CA ASP A 446 -37.50 -18.46 8.19
C ASP A 446 -36.24 -19.17 8.69
N ALA A 447 -36.08 -19.21 10.00
CA ALA A 447 -34.86 -19.69 10.65
C ALA A 447 -34.50 -21.16 10.30
N PRO A 448 -35.44 -22.13 10.28
CA PRO A 448 -35.12 -23.48 9.82
C PRO A 448 -34.56 -23.51 8.39
N ARG A 449 -35.15 -22.74 7.46
CA ARG A 449 -34.68 -22.68 6.08
C ARG A 449 -33.35 -21.94 5.94
N LEU A 450 -33.14 -20.88 6.71
CA LEU A 450 -31.87 -20.16 6.79
C LEU A 450 -30.73 -21.09 7.22
N ILE A 451 -30.92 -21.85 8.30
CA ILE A 451 -29.92 -22.81 8.82
C ILE A 451 -29.62 -23.88 7.78
N ALA A 452 -30.64 -24.48 7.18
CA ALA A 452 -30.47 -25.50 6.13
C ALA A 452 -29.69 -24.95 4.92
N THR A 453 -29.96 -23.69 4.52
CA THR A 453 -29.28 -23.03 3.40
C THR A 453 -27.83 -22.70 3.75
N ALA A 454 -27.57 -22.22 4.96
CA ALA A 454 -26.20 -21.96 5.44
C ALA A 454 -25.34 -23.22 5.39
N LEU A 455 -25.86 -24.36 5.84
CA LEU A 455 -25.17 -25.65 5.77
C LEU A 455 -24.93 -26.11 4.33
N ARG A 456 -25.93 -25.98 3.45
CA ARG A 456 -25.82 -26.33 2.02
C ARG A 456 -24.67 -25.60 1.34
N TYR A 457 -24.47 -24.33 1.65
CA TYR A 457 -23.41 -23.49 1.08
C TYR A 457 -22.13 -23.41 1.93
N GLN A 458 -21.99 -24.30 2.92
CA GLN A 458 -20.82 -24.37 3.81
C GLN A 458 -20.46 -23.00 4.42
N CYS A 459 -21.49 -22.28 4.86
CA CYS A 459 -21.32 -21.04 5.60
C CYS A 459 -20.85 -21.34 7.02
N GLN A 460 -20.05 -20.43 7.58
CA GLN A 460 -19.66 -20.44 8.99
C GLN A 460 -20.61 -19.59 9.82
N ARG A 461 -21.36 -18.71 9.15
CA ARG A 461 -22.25 -17.73 9.77
C ARG A 461 -23.61 -17.73 9.09
N LEU A 462 -24.61 -17.24 9.80
CA LEU A 462 -25.90 -16.82 9.26
C LEU A 462 -26.31 -15.50 9.89
N GLN A 463 -27.26 -14.81 9.28
CA GLN A 463 -27.82 -13.59 9.84
C GLN A 463 -29.32 -13.72 10.01
N PHE A 464 -29.74 -13.75 11.27
CA PHE A 464 -31.15 -13.73 11.65
C PHE A 464 -31.74 -12.34 11.51
N PHE A 465 -33.04 -12.29 11.21
CA PHE A 465 -33.86 -11.11 11.43
C PHE A 465 -34.41 -11.09 12.87
N ARG A 466 -35.04 -9.99 13.28
CA ARG A 466 -35.54 -9.78 14.65
C ARG A 466 -36.62 -10.75 15.15
N ASN A 467 -37.21 -11.57 14.28
CA ASN A 467 -38.19 -12.60 14.64
C ASN A 467 -37.55 -13.94 15.07
N VAL A 468 -36.24 -13.95 15.32
CA VAL A 468 -35.53 -15.10 15.88
C VAL A 468 -36.04 -15.43 17.29
N GLU A 469 -35.94 -16.70 17.66
CA GLU A 469 -36.35 -17.25 18.95
C GLU A 469 -35.20 -18.08 19.53
N GLU A 470 -35.22 -18.38 20.82
CA GLU A 470 -34.12 -19.08 21.50
C GLU A 470 -33.85 -20.47 20.90
N GLU A 471 -34.90 -21.17 20.46
CA GLU A 471 -34.76 -22.47 19.80
C GLU A 471 -34.00 -22.38 18.47
N HIS A 472 -34.18 -21.27 17.73
CA HIS A 472 -33.46 -21.03 16.48
C HIS A 472 -31.97 -20.78 16.74
N CYS A 473 -31.64 -19.99 17.77
CA CYS A 473 -30.26 -19.76 18.20
C CYS A 473 -29.58 -21.05 18.66
N ARG A 474 -30.30 -21.91 19.38
CA ARG A 474 -29.82 -23.23 19.83
C ARG A 474 -29.54 -24.16 18.64
N ALA A 475 -30.48 -24.27 17.70
CA ALA A 475 -30.30 -25.09 16.50
C ALA A 475 -29.12 -24.63 15.64
N ALA A 476 -28.92 -23.31 15.47
CA ALA A 476 -27.76 -22.77 14.77
C ALA A 476 -26.45 -23.06 15.50
N ALA A 477 -26.44 -22.95 16.84
CA ALA A 477 -25.26 -23.25 17.65
C ALA A 477 -24.87 -24.74 17.61
N GLU A 478 -25.85 -25.65 17.67
CA GLU A 478 -25.64 -27.09 17.51
C GLU A 478 -25.07 -27.45 16.13
N ALA A 479 -25.40 -26.66 15.11
CA ALA A 479 -24.84 -26.76 13.76
C ALA A 479 -23.44 -26.11 13.62
N GLY A 480 -22.90 -25.50 14.68
CA GLY A 480 -21.59 -24.84 14.68
C GLY A 480 -21.57 -23.50 13.93
N LEU A 481 -22.73 -22.87 13.74
CA LEU A 481 -22.86 -21.59 13.02
C LEU A 481 -22.77 -20.41 13.97
N ILE A 482 -22.02 -19.38 13.55
CA ILE A 482 -22.01 -18.07 14.22
C ILE A 482 -23.31 -17.32 13.85
N ARG A 483 -23.94 -16.73 14.86
CA ARG A 483 -25.29 -16.17 14.78
C ARG A 483 -25.20 -14.65 14.76
N ASN A 484 -25.31 -14.05 13.58
CA ASN A 484 -25.47 -12.61 13.45
C ASN A 484 -26.95 -12.20 13.61
N LEU A 485 -27.22 -11.01 14.11
CA LEU A 485 -28.55 -10.40 14.16
C LEU A 485 -28.59 -9.09 13.37
N PHE A 486 -29.59 -8.93 12.51
CA PHE A 486 -29.96 -7.66 11.88
C PHE A 486 -31.34 -7.20 12.38
N TRP A 487 -31.42 -6.17 13.23
CA TRP A 487 -30.36 -5.41 13.91
C TRP A 487 -30.93 -4.90 15.25
N SER A 488 -30.10 -4.34 16.13
CA SER A 488 -30.54 -3.66 17.36
C SER A 488 -29.66 -2.44 17.66
N ASP A 489 -30.24 -1.30 18.02
CA ASP A 489 -29.52 -0.06 18.42
C ASP A 489 -29.72 0.30 19.90
N GLU A 490 -30.59 -0.42 20.60
CA GLU A 490 -30.95 -0.14 22.00
C GLU A 490 -30.35 -1.19 22.92
N LEU A 491 -29.66 -0.76 23.98
CA LEU A 491 -28.87 -1.64 24.85
C LEU A 491 -29.70 -2.79 25.44
N ALA A 492 -30.91 -2.51 25.91
CA ALA A 492 -31.77 -3.52 26.51
C ALA A 492 -32.30 -4.55 25.49
N ASP A 493 -32.61 -4.11 24.26
CA ASP A 493 -33.04 -4.99 23.17
C ASP A 493 -31.87 -5.86 22.69
N ALA A 494 -30.69 -5.26 22.53
CA ALA A 494 -29.47 -5.96 22.17
C ALA A 494 -29.05 -7.01 23.21
N GLN A 495 -29.12 -6.66 24.51
CA GLN A 495 -28.85 -7.61 25.61
C GLN A 495 -29.81 -8.81 25.54
N HIS A 496 -31.09 -8.59 25.27
CA HIS A 496 -32.06 -9.68 25.15
C HIS A 496 -31.66 -10.69 24.07
N TYR A 497 -31.22 -10.22 22.90
CA TYR A 497 -30.75 -11.11 21.83
C TYR A 497 -29.43 -11.81 22.17
N VAL A 498 -28.51 -11.15 22.87
CA VAL A 498 -27.28 -11.78 23.37
C VAL A 498 -27.62 -12.92 24.34
N ASP A 499 -28.55 -12.69 25.27
CA ASP A 499 -29.00 -13.70 26.24
C ASP A 499 -29.66 -14.91 25.56
N MET A 500 -30.35 -14.69 24.42
CA MET A 500 -30.87 -15.76 23.57
C MET A 500 -29.78 -16.55 22.83
N GLY A 501 -28.54 -16.07 22.85
CA GLY A 501 -27.42 -16.64 22.11
C GLY A 501 -27.25 -16.05 20.71
N ILE A 502 -27.31 -14.73 20.55
CA ILE A 502 -26.72 -14.07 19.38
C ILE A 502 -25.24 -13.81 19.64
N ASP A 503 -24.39 -14.11 18.65
CA ASP A 503 -22.95 -13.89 18.73
C ASP A 503 -22.56 -12.48 18.31
N VAL A 504 -23.18 -11.97 17.23
CA VAL A 504 -22.77 -10.71 16.61
C VAL A 504 -23.98 -9.82 16.34
N LEU A 505 -23.94 -8.62 16.89
CA LEU A 505 -25.00 -7.63 16.76
C LEU A 505 -24.64 -6.61 15.69
N LEU A 506 -25.43 -6.55 14.61
CA LEU A 506 -25.38 -5.41 13.70
C LEU A 506 -26.12 -4.24 14.34
N THR A 507 -25.52 -3.05 14.30
CA THR A 507 -26.07 -1.83 14.89
C THR A 507 -25.61 -0.60 14.10
N ASN A 508 -26.52 0.36 13.91
CA ASN A 508 -26.21 1.69 13.38
C ASN A 508 -25.59 2.60 14.46
N GLU A 509 -25.75 2.22 15.73
CA GLU A 509 -25.43 3.00 16.93
C GLU A 509 -24.41 2.29 17.83
N ALA A 510 -23.34 1.74 17.26
CA ALA A 510 -22.34 0.95 17.99
C ALA A 510 -21.83 1.63 19.29
N HIS A 511 -21.68 2.96 19.28
CA HIS A 511 -21.31 3.77 20.43
C HIS A 511 -22.24 3.63 21.66
N ARG A 512 -23.51 3.28 21.48
CA ARG A 512 -24.48 3.01 22.56
C ARG A 512 -24.40 1.60 23.12
N LEU A 513 -23.87 0.66 22.32
CA LEU A 513 -23.82 -0.76 22.66
C LEU A 513 -22.47 -1.22 23.21
N LEU A 514 -21.48 -0.32 23.32
CA LEU A 514 -20.17 -0.62 23.92
C LEU A 514 -20.25 -1.33 25.29
N PRO A 515 -21.21 -1.01 26.20
CA PRO A 515 -21.32 -1.72 27.48
C PRO A 515 -21.66 -3.22 27.38
N LEU A 516 -22.03 -3.75 26.20
CA LEU A 516 -22.33 -5.17 26.01
C LEU A 516 -21.09 -6.06 25.86
N VAL A 517 -19.93 -5.48 25.54
CA VAL A 517 -18.73 -6.20 25.07
C VAL A 517 -17.51 -5.99 25.94
#